data_AF-A0A420P9H8-F1
#
_entry.id   AF-A0A420P9H8-F1
#
_cell.length_a   1.000
_cell.length_b   1.000
_cell.length_c   1.000
_cell.angle_alpha   90.00
_cell.angle_beta   90.00
_cell.angle_gamma   90.00
#
_symmetry.space_group_name_H-M   'P 1'
#
loop_
_entity.id
_entity.type
_entity.pdbx_description
1 polymer ?
#
loop_
_entity_poly.entity_id
_entity_poly.type
_entity_poly.pdbx_seq_one_letter_code
_entity_poly.pdbx_strand_id
1 'polypeptide(L)'
;MGKENRDIVSWPNPFYKYNPRNNSNADSTILTLVDGGEDLENIPLHPLILSDRQVDVIFAVDGSADPKARWPNGTALVATYQRSKEGTSTQNSEFPKVPDQNTYINLGLNKRPTFFGCGTDSKNLSGPLIIYLLNAPYTYQSNFTTFDLEYSNTERNKIIRNGYNVATMGNGTIDSDWPACVGCAVLARSLVRTGMDMPSKCVDCFARYCWNGTTNPTTPGT
;
A
#
# COMPACT_ATOMS: atom_id res chain seq x y z
N MET A 1 10.05 21.64 -9.47
CA MET A 1 11.49 21.70 -9.16
C MET A 1 11.96 23.15 -9.18
N GLY A 2 12.44 23.63 -8.02
CA GLY A 2 12.96 25.00 -7.89
C GLY A 2 14.28 25.19 -8.65
N LYS A 3 14.70 26.45 -8.84
CA LYS A 3 15.91 26.83 -9.61
C LYS A 3 17.22 26.21 -9.10
N GLU A 4 17.24 25.68 -7.88
CA GLU A 4 18.41 25.02 -7.28
C GLU A 4 18.30 23.48 -7.22
N ASN A 5 17.22 22.88 -7.73
CA ASN A 5 17.00 21.43 -7.69
C ASN A 5 17.07 20.81 -6.28
N ARG A 6 16.83 21.61 -5.23
CA ARG A 6 16.66 21.14 -3.86
C ARG A 6 15.17 20.96 -3.59
N ASP A 7 14.64 19.77 -3.85
CA ASP A 7 13.27 19.38 -3.45
C ASP A 7 13.24 19.04 -1.94
N ILE A 8 13.67 20.01 -1.14
CA ILE A 8 13.91 19.86 0.28
C ILE A 8 13.46 21.14 0.98
N VAL A 9 12.58 21.03 1.98
CA VAL A 9 12.21 22.15 2.85
C VAL A 9 13.05 22.15 4.12
N SER A 10 13.50 23.34 4.53
CA SER A 10 14.17 23.57 5.81
C SER A 10 13.18 24.17 6.80
N TRP A 11 12.84 23.42 7.84
CA TRP A 11 11.88 23.83 8.87
C TRP A 11 12.56 24.02 10.23
N PRO A 12 12.20 25.03 11.06
CA PRO A 12 12.72 25.13 12.42
C PRO A 12 12.46 23.85 13.21
N ASN A 13 13.50 23.22 13.78
CA ASN A 13 13.35 21.93 14.45
C ASN A 13 12.63 22.06 15.80
N PRO A 14 11.37 21.61 15.96
CA PRO A 14 10.68 21.64 17.24
C PRO A 14 11.26 20.63 18.25
N PHE A 15 12.08 19.67 17.78
CA PHE A 15 12.74 18.65 18.60
C PHE A 15 14.20 18.99 18.92
N TYR A 16 14.61 20.24 18.75
CA TYR A 16 15.96 20.66 19.11
C TYR A 16 16.23 20.40 20.60
N LYS A 17 17.32 19.70 20.89
CA LYS A 17 17.73 19.18 22.23
C LYS A 17 16.74 18.22 22.89
N TYR A 18 15.69 17.79 22.18
CA TYR A 18 14.77 16.79 22.69
C TYR A 18 15.32 15.37 22.47
N ASN A 19 15.33 14.56 23.53
CA ASN A 19 15.74 13.16 23.53
C ASN A 19 17.06 12.85 22.79
N PRO A 20 18.18 13.51 23.14
CA PRO A 20 19.42 13.47 22.35
C PRO A 20 20.08 12.10 22.25
N ARG A 21 19.67 11.12 23.07
CA ARG A 21 20.17 9.74 22.98
C ARG A 21 19.54 8.95 21.84
N ASN A 22 18.28 9.24 21.51
CA ASN A 22 17.48 8.45 20.56
C ASN A 22 16.97 9.26 19.36
N ASN A 23 17.14 10.59 19.37
CA ASN A 23 16.74 11.48 18.29
C ASN A 23 17.98 11.94 17.52
N SER A 24 18.18 11.38 16.32
CA SER A 24 19.28 11.75 15.42
C SER A 24 19.27 13.24 15.01
N ASN A 25 18.12 13.91 15.13
CA ASN A 25 17.97 15.33 14.80
C ASN A 25 18.13 16.27 16.00
N ALA A 26 18.44 15.77 17.21
CA ALA A 26 18.42 16.57 18.43
C ALA A 26 19.43 17.74 18.44
N ASP A 27 20.55 17.62 17.73
CA ASP A 27 21.56 18.68 17.66
C ASP A 27 21.41 19.62 16.46
N SER A 28 20.42 19.38 15.59
CA SER A 28 20.13 20.26 14.45
C SER A 28 19.07 21.29 14.82
N THR A 29 19.29 22.56 14.50
CA THR A 29 18.28 23.62 14.63
C THR A 29 17.25 23.59 13.50
N ILE A 30 17.51 22.80 12.45
CA ILE A 30 16.67 22.68 11.25
C ILE A 30 16.30 21.21 11.03
N LEU A 31 15.04 20.96 10.70
CA LEU A 31 14.59 19.71 10.10
C LEU A 31 14.55 19.85 8.59
N THR A 32 15.18 18.89 7.93
CA THR A 32 15.22 18.76 6.48
C THR A 32 14.13 17.77 6.08
N LEU A 33 13.07 18.25 5.42
CA LEU A 33 11.95 17.41 5.01
C LEU A 33 11.90 17.28 3.49
N VAL A 34 11.54 16.10 3.02
CA VAL A 34 11.43 15.73 1.60
C VAL A 34 10.11 15.01 1.36
N ASP A 35 9.72 14.87 0.09
CA ASP A 35 8.56 14.07 -0.29
C ASP A 35 8.79 12.59 0.07
N GLY A 36 7.80 11.93 0.67
CA GLY A 36 7.91 10.52 1.06
C GLY A 36 8.06 9.56 -0.13
N GLY A 37 7.64 9.99 -1.32
CA GLY A 37 7.87 9.22 -2.55
C GLY A 37 9.35 9.07 -2.92
N GLU A 38 10.24 9.94 -2.41
CA GLU A 38 11.69 9.82 -2.61
C GLU A 38 12.28 8.58 -1.91
N ASP A 39 11.60 8.02 -0.91
CA ASP A 39 11.97 6.76 -0.25
C ASP A 39 11.21 5.55 -0.83
N LEU A 40 10.61 5.73 -2.01
CA LEU A 40 9.73 4.77 -2.68
C LEU A 40 8.43 4.45 -1.92
N GLU A 41 8.16 5.12 -0.79
CA GLU A 41 6.94 4.98 0.01
C GLU A 41 5.79 5.85 -0.53
N ASN A 42 5.49 5.74 -1.83
CA ASN A 42 4.43 6.52 -2.51
C ASN A 42 3.03 6.35 -1.88
N ILE A 43 2.81 5.26 -1.14
CA ILE A 43 1.61 5.02 -0.36
C ILE A 43 1.96 5.27 1.12
N PRO A 44 1.31 6.23 1.81
CA PRO A 44 1.68 6.64 3.16
C PRO A 44 1.18 5.65 4.23
N LEU A 45 1.77 4.45 4.26
CA LEU A 45 1.35 3.35 5.13
C LEU A 45 1.94 3.46 6.54
N HIS A 46 3.13 4.05 6.67
CA HIS A 46 3.86 4.10 7.95
C HIS A 46 3.04 4.66 9.13
N PRO A 47 2.25 5.75 9.01
CA PRO A 47 1.43 6.19 10.13
C PRO A 47 0.36 5.17 10.53
N LEU A 48 -0.19 4.42 9.57
CA LEU A 48 -1.32 3.50 9.78
C LEU A 48 -0.91 2.18 10.43
N ILE A 49 0.39 1.85 10.43
CA ILE A 49 0.92 0.58 10.95
C ILE A 49 1.50 0.73 12.37
N LEU A 50 1.30 1.89 13.00
CA LEU A 50 1.63 2.09 14.40
C LEU A 50 0.74 1.21 15.29
N SER A 51 1.36 0.35 16.11
CA SER A 51 0.68 -0.60 17.01
C SER A 51 -0.40 0.07 17.86
N ASP A 52 -0.12 1.27 18.38
CA ASP A 52 -1.01 2.02 19.27
C ASP A 52 -2.30 2.47 18.57
N ARG A 53 -2.33 2.52 17.23
CA ARG A 53 -3.55 2.87 16.47
C ARG A 53 -4.51 1.70 16.31
N GLN A 54 -4.05 0.46 16.54
CA GLN A 54 -4.87 -0.75 16.46
C GLN A 54 -5.69 -0.83 15.16
N VAL A 55 -5.06 -0.47 14.03
CA VAL A 55 -5.72 -0.50 12.72
C VAL A 55 -5.96 -1.95 12.31
N ASP A 56 -7.21 -2.30 12.04
CA ASP A 56 -7.58 -3.65 11.62
C ASP A 56 -7.33 -3.85 10.10
N VAL A 57 -7.67 -2.85 9.28
CA VAL A 57 -7.60 -2.93 7.80
C VAL A 57 -7.10 -1.61 7.20
N ILE A 58 -6.27 -1.73 6.15
CA ILE A 58 -5.83 -0.60 5.33
C ILE A 58 -6.23 -0.83 3.87
N PHE A 59 -6.88 0.16 3.27
CA PHE A 59 -7.06 0.23 1.81
C PHE A 59 -5.86 0.99 1.21
N ALA A 60 -4.89 0.25 0.68
CA ALA A 60 -3.71 0.80 0.03
C ALA A 60 -4.03 1.09 -1.43
N VAL A 61 -4.32 2.36 -1.76
CA VAL A 61 -4.63 2.80 -3.12
C VAL A 61 -3.34 3.26 -3.80
N ASP A 62 -2.93 2.55 -4.85
CA ASP A 62 -1.69 2.79 -5.58
C ASP A 62 -1.95 3.41 -6.95
N GLY A 63 -1.60 4.69 -7.09
CA GLY A 63 -1.63 5.43 -8.35
C GLY A 63 -0.25 5.58 -9.00
N SER A 64 0.77 4.87 -8.53
CA SER A 64 2.17 5.06 -8.94
C SER A 64 2.38 4.77 -10.43
N ALA A 65 3.19 5.61 -11.07
CA ALA A 65 3.63 5.42 -12.45
C ALA A 65 4.98 4.69 -12.50
N ASP A 66 5.02 3.43 -12.05
CA ASP A 66 6.29 2.70 -11.92
C ASP A 66 6.98 2.42 -13.28
N PRO A 67 8.32 2.27 -13.31
CA PRO A 67 9.09 2.22 -14.56
C PRO A 67 8.64 1.16 -15.59
N LYS A 68 9.03 1.41 -16.85
CA LYS A 68 8.68 0.66 -18.08
C LYS A 68 7.24 0.83 -18.57
N ALA A 69 6.26 0.47 -17.74
CA ALA A 69 4.85 0.43 -18.17
C ALA A 69 3.98 1.55 -17.56
N ARG A 70 4.50 2.30 -16.58
CA ARG A 70 3.80 3.35 -15.82
C ARG A 70 2.56 2.85 -15.08
N TRP A 71 2.62 1.59 -14.66
CA TRP A 71 1.58 0.95 -13.85
C TRP A 71 2.18 0.49 -12.54
N PRO A 72 1.43 0.53 -11.43
CA PRO A 72 1.91 0.05 -10.15
C PRO A 72 2.45 -1.38 -10.23
N ASN A 73 3.60 -1.62 -9.63
CA ASN A 73 4.24 -2.95 -9.57
C ASN A 73 4.48 -3.45 -8.14
N GLY A 74 3.94 -2.74 -7.14
CA GLY A 74 4.09 -3.08 -5.72
C GLY A 74 5.31 -2.46 -5.05
N THR A 75 6.09 -1.62 -5.75
CA THR A 75 7.30 -0.98 -5.19
C THR A 75 7.05 -0.30 -3.84
N ALA A 76 5.95 0.44 -3.70
CA ALA A 76 5.62 1.11 -2.45
C ALA A 76 5.39 0.15 -1.28
N LEU A 77 4.68 -0.96 -1.50
CA LEU A 77 4.45 -1.97 -0.46
C LEU A 77 5.74 -2.68 -0.08
N VAL A 78 6.60 -2.97 -1.06
CA VAL A 78 7.91 -3.59 -0.82
C VAL A 78 8.81 -2.65 -0.01
N ALA A 79 8.87 -1.37 -0.37
CA ALA A 79 9.66 -0.37 0.35
C ALA A 79 9.23 -0.26 1.82
N THR A 80 7.92 -0.07 2.07
CA THR A 80 7.40 -0.02 3.44
C THR A 80 7.65 -1.32 4.20
N TYR A 81 7.51 -2.50 3.56
CA TYR A 81 7.81 -3.78 4.21
C TYR A 81 9.28 -3.90 4.60
N GLN A 82 10.23 -3.52 3.73
CA GLN A 82 11.64 -3.55 4.10
C GLN A 82 11.93 -2.59 5.25
N ARG A 83 11.39 -1.36 5.19
CA ARG A 83 11.56 -0.36 6.24
C ARG A 83 11.01 -0.83 7.59
N SER A 84 9.88 -1.53 7.60
CA SER A 84 9.31 -2.11 8.83
C SER A 84 10.25 -3.14 9.49
N LYS A 85 11.12 -3.79 8.71
CA LYS A 85 12.09 -4.78 9.19
C LYS A 85 13.40 -4.16 9.69
N GLU A 86 13.69 -2.93 9.31
CA GLU A 86 14.91 -2.22 9.75
C GLU A 86 14.87 -1.86 11.24
N GLY A 87 13.69 -1.93 11.88
CA GLY A 87 13.54 -1.68 13.31
C GLY A 87 13.80 -0.23 13.70
N THR A 88 13.63 0.71 12.76
CA THR A 88 13.77 2.15 12.99
C THR A 88 12.78 2.68 14.03
N SER A 89 11.64 2.01 14.20
CA SER A 89 10.75 2.14 15.35
C SER A 89 10.30 0.76 15.82
N THR A 90 10.10 0.62 17.13
CA THR A 90 9.56 -0.62 17.71
C THR A 90 8.05 -0.72 17.56
N GLN A 91 7.38 0.36 17.14
CA GLN A 91 5.93 0.46 17.08
C GLN A 91 5.36 0.25 15.67
N ASN A 92 6.21 0.15 14.63
CA ASN A 92 5.82 0.05 13.22
C ASN A 92 6.34 -1.23 12.54
N SER A 93 6.81 -2.21 13.31
CA SER A 93 7.47 -3.42 12.79
C SER A 93 6.49 -4.50 12.30
N GLU A 94 5.19 -4.32 12.55
CA GLU A 94 4.15 -5.33 12.26
C GLU A 94 3.54 -5.18 10.86
N PHE A 95 4.34 -4.84 9.86
CA PHE A 95 3.84 -4.83 8.48
C PHE A 95 3.65 -6.26 7.96
N PRO A 96 2.53 -6.59 7.29
CA PRO A 96 2.34 -7.92 6.75
C PRO A 96 3.36 -8.21 5.65
N LYS A 97 3.79 -9.47 5.56
CA LYS A 97 4.70 -9.90 4.49
C LYS A 97 4.10 -9.61 3.12
N VAL A 98 4.93 -9.09 2.23
CA VAL A 98 4.64 -8.91 0.80
C VAL A 98 5.77 -9.53 -0.03
N PRO A 99 5.49 -9.98 -1.26
CA PRO A 99 6.52 -10.50 -2.15
C PRO A 99 7.39 -9.39 -2.74
N ASP A 100 8.52 -9.75 -3.35
CA ASP A 100 9.32 -8.83 -4.17
C ASP A 100 8.58 -8.39 -5.44
N GLN A 101 9.06 -7.32 -6.09
CA GLN A 101 8.44 -6.73 -7.28
C GLN A 101 8.32 -7.72 -8.46
N ASN A 102 9.31 -8.60 -8.66
CA ASN A 102 9.25 -9.57 -9.75
C ASN A 102 8.15 -10.60 -9.50
N THR A 103 8.06 -11.12 -8.27
CA THR A 103 6.96 -11.99 -7.86
C THR A 103 5.60 -11.30 -8.01
N TYR A 104 5.50 -10.02 -7.63
CA TYR A 104 4.29 -9.20 -7.77
C TYR A 104 3.74 -9.21 -9.20
N ILE A 105 4.64 -8.99 -10.16
CA ILE A 105 4.32 -8.97 -11.59
C ILE A 105 4.03 -10.38 -12.10
N ASN A 106 4.90 -11.34 -11.80
CA ASN A 106 4.82 -12.72 -12.31
C ASN A 106 3.56 -13.45 -11.85
N LEU A 107 3.09 -13.18 -10.63
CA LEU A 107 1.85 -13.75 -10.09
C LEU A 107 0.61 -12.91 -10.43
N GLY A 108 0.77 -11.82 -11.19
CA GLY A 108 -0.33 -10.92 -11.56
C GLY A 108 -1.02 -10.28 -10.36
N LEU A 109 -0.29 -10.07 -9.25
CA LEU A 109 -0.80 -9.34 -8.08
C LEU A 109 -0.98 -7.85 -8.39
N ASN A 110 -0.34 -7.38 -9.47
CA ASN A 110 -0.52 -6.04 -10.03
C ASN A 110 -1.60 -5.95 -11.12
N LYS A 111 -2.50 -6.94 -11.22
CA LYS A 111 -3.57 -6.97 -12.24
C LYS A 111 -4.97 -7.06 -11.63
N ARG A 112 -5.07 -7.22 -10.32
CA ARG A 112 -6.32 -7.35 -9.57
C ARG A 112 -6.10 -6.87 -8.13
N PRO A 113 -7.16 -6.53 -7.39
CA PRO A 113 -7.05 -6.36 -5.95
C PRO A 113 -6.38 -7.57 -5.31
N THR A 114 -5.47 -7.34 -4.37
CA THR A 114 -4.74 -8.40 -3.67
C THR A 114 -4.72 -8.09 -2.18
N PHE A 115 -4.94 -9.09 -1.34
CA PHE A 115 -4.91 -8.94 0.10
C PHE A 115 -3.59 -9.47 0.68
N PHE A 116 -3.04 -8.73 1.64
CA PHE A 116 -1.85 -9.11 2.40
C PHE A 116 -2.17 -9.14 3.90
N GLY A 117 -1.48 -10.01 4.64
CA GLY A 117 -1.73 -10.17 6.07
C GLY A 117 -2.98 -10.98 6.40
N CYS A 118 -3.47 -11.84 5.50
CA CYS A 118 -4.70 -12.62 5.71
C CYS A 118 -4.62 -13.74 6.76
N GLY A 119 -3.50 -13.84 7.50
CA GLY A 119 -3.35 -14.83 8.56
C GLY A 119 -4.46 -14.71 9.61
N THR A 120 -4.99 -15.86 10.02
CA THR A 120 -6.06 -15.98 11.04
C THR A 120 -5.54 -16.44 12.40
N ASP A 121 -4.27 -16.84 12.48
CA ASP A 121 -3.65 -17.25 13.73
C ASP A 121 -3.31 -16.02 14.59
N SER A 122 -4.05 -15.86 15.69
CA SER A 122 -3.84 -14.81 16.71
C SER A 122 -2.39 -14.69 17.20
N LYS A 123 -1.60 -15.77 17.16
CA LYS A 123 -0.19 -15.76 17.59
C LYS A 123 0.78 -15.25 16.53
N ASN A 124 0.34 -15.20 15.26
CA ASN A 124 1.15 -14.88 14.09
C ASN A 124 0.54 -13.73 13.26
N LEU A 125 -0.39 -12.95 13.84
CA LEU A 125 -0.96 -11.80 13.16
C LEU A 125 0.12 -10.73 12.96
N SER A 126 0.45 -10.44 11.71
CA SER A 126 1.33 -9.31 11.35
C SER A 126 0.47 -8.10 11.02
N GLY A 127 0.14 -7.30 12.03
CA GLY A 127 -0.53 -6.01 11.92
C GLY A 127 -1.83 -5.98 11.08
N PRO A 128 -2.14 -4.86 10.40
CA PRO A 128 -3.38 -4.70 9.65
C PRO A 128 -3.44 -5.62 8.42
N LEU A 129 -4.66 -6.03 8.03
CA LEU A 129 -4.88 -6.62 6.72
C LEU A 129 -4.84 -5.51 5.66
N ILE A 130 -4.01 -5.67 4.63
CA ILE A 130 -3.90 -4.68 3.56
C ILE A 130 -4.72 -5.14 2.36
N ILE A 131 -5.66 -4.30 1.95
CA ILE A 131 -6.37 -4.40 0.66
C ILE A 131 -5.61 -3.52 -0.32
N TYR A 132 -4.82 -4.13 -1.20
CA TYR A 132 -4.06 -3.42 -2.21
C TYR A 132 -4.91 -3.20 -3.46
N LEU A 133 -5.23 -1.93 -3.73
CA LEU A 133 -5.99 -1.46 -4.88
C LEU A 133 -5.07 -0.65 -5.79
N LEU A 134 -4.75 -1.18 -6.94
CA LEU A 134 -3.81 -0.56 -7.87
C LEU A 134 -4.52 0.03 -9.08
N ASN A 135 -3.99 1.15 -9.59
CA ASN A 135 -4.46 1.71 -10.84
C ASN A 135 -4.29 0.68 -11.97
N ALA A 136 -5.38 0.40 -12.69
CA ALA A 136 -5.43 -0.57 -13.77
C ALA A 136 -6.44 -0.11 -14.85
N PRO A 137 -6.26 -0.49 -16.12
CA PRO A 137 -7.07 0.03 -17.22
C PRO A 137 -8.40 -0.71 -17.38
N TYR A 138 -9.36 -0.47 -16.47
CA TYR A 138 -10.71 -1.05 -16.55
C TYR A 138 -11.53 -0.46 -17.70
N THR A 139 -11.56 0.87 -17.77
CA THR A 139 -12.32 1.62 -18.79
C THR A 139 -11.51 2.71 -19.46
N TYR A 140 -10.31 3.00 -18.95
CA TYR A 140 -9.44 4.04 -19.49
C TYR A 140 -7.98 3.80 -19.12
N GLN A 141 -7.07 4.02 -20.07
CA GLN A 141 -5.63 3.97 -19.85
C GLN A 141 -5.22 5.24 -19.08
N SER A 142 -4.92 5.10 -17.80
CA SER A 142 -4.60 6.21 -16.89
C SER A 142 -3.17 6.16 -16.34
N ASN A 143 -2.27 5.52 -17.08
CA ASN A 143 -0.83 5.46 -16.80
C ASN A 143 -0.10 6.73 -17.27
N PHE A 144 -0.57 7.87 -16.77
CA PHE A 144 0.01 9.19 -17.03
C PHE A 144 1.38 9.35 -16.37
N THR A 145 2.12 10.35 -16.81
CA THR A 145 3.35 10.75 -16.14
C THR A 145 3.04 11.65 -14.95
N THR A 146 3.88 11.62 -13.92
CA THR A 146 3.77 12.54 -12.77
C THR A 146 3.86 14.02 -13.18
N PHE A 147 4.43 14.31 -14.36
CA PHE A 147 4.59 15.66 -14.89
C PHE A 147 3.45 16.10 -15.82
N ASP A 148 2.44 15.25 -16.03
CA ASP A 148 1.21 15.61 -16.74
C ASP A 148 0.32 16.42 -15.77
N LEU A 149 0.45 17.75 -15.82
CA LEU A 149 -0.19 18.69 -14.87
C LEU A 149 -1.55 19.23 -15.34
N GLU A 150 -1.94 18.96 -16.58
CA GLU A 150 -3.17 19.47 -17.18
C GLU A 150 -3.94 18.34 -17.88
N TYR A 151 -5.25 18.28 -17.63
CA TYR A 151 -6.16 17.30 -18.19
C TYR A 151 -7.43 18.00 -18.66
N SER A 152 -7.98 17.56 -19.80
CA SER A 152 -9.32 18.01 -20.19
C SER A 152 -10.38 17.48 -19.21
N ASN A 153 -11.51 18.18 -19.08
CA ASN A 153 -12.62 17.72 -18.23
C ASN A 153 -13.11 16.31 -18.62
N THR A 154 -13.12 16.00 -19.92
CA THR A 154 -13.49 14.68 -20.42
C THR A 154 -12.51 13.60 -19.98
N GLU A 155 -11.22 13.88 -20.05
CA GLU A 155 -10.15 12.97 -19.63
C GLU A 155 -10.20 12.74 -18.12
N ARG A 156 -10.25 13.81 -17.33
CA ARG A 156 -10.44 13.76 -15.87
C ARG A 156 -11.62 12.86 -15.48
N ASN A 157 -12.78 13.03 -16.14
CA ASN A 157 -13.97 12.22 -15.86
C ASN A 157 -13.75 10.73 -16.19
N LYS A 158 -13.03 10.41 -17.28
CA LYS A 158 -12.67 9.03 -17.63
C LYS A 158 -11.70 8.42 -16.61
N ILE A 159 -10.73 9.19 -16.11
CA ILE A 159 -9.79 8.78 -15.06
C ILE A 159 -10.55 8.46 -13.77
N ILE A 160 -11.41 9.36 -13.31
CA ILE A 160 -12.23 9.16 -12.11
C ILE A 160 -13.12 7.93 -12.26
N ARG A 161 -13.76 7.75 -13.42
CA ARG A 161 -14.58 6.57 -13.71
C ARG A 161 -13.77 5.28 -13.68
N ASN A 162 -12.54 5.30 -14.21
CA ASN A 162 -11.63 4.18 -14.14
C ASN A 162 -11.26 3.83 -12.70
N GLY A 163 -10.92 4.83 -11.87
CA GLY A 163 -10.64 4.64 -10.44
C GLY A 163 -11.83 4.05 -9.67
N TYR A 164 -13.05 4.51 -9.96
CA TYR A 164 -14.27 3.90 -9.41
C TYR A 164 -14.37 2.41 -9.79
N ASN A 165 -14.11 2.07 -11.06
CA ASN A 165 -14.16 0.68 -11.52
C ASN A 165 -13.06 -0.18 -10.89
N VAL A 166 -11.85 0.36 -10.69
CA VAL A 166 -10.77 -0.31 -9.94
C VAL A 166 -11.23 -0.65 -8.52
N ALA A 167 -11.79 0.31 -7.78
CA ALA A 167 -12.19 0.11 -6.39
C ALA A 167 -13.42 -0.82 -6.23
N THR A 168 -14.24 -0.95 -7.28
CA THR A 168 -15.52 -1.68 -7.24
C THR A 168 -15.51 -2.97 -8.07
N MET A 169 -14.37 -3.36 -8.64
CA MET A 169 -14.29 -4.49 -9.59
C MET A 169 -15.29 -4.33 -10.75
N GLY A 170 -15.34 -3.13 -11.32
CA GLY A 170 -16.28 -2.75 -12.38
C GLY A 170 -17.73 -2.74 -11.90
N ASN A 171 -18.01 -2.15 -10.73
CA ASN A 171 -19.33 -2.20 -10.08
C ASN A 171 -19.85 -3.63 -9.89
N GLY A 172 -18.96 -4.55 -9.50
CA GLY A 172 -19.26 -5.97 -9.32
C GLY A 172 -19.46 -6.77 -10.61
N THR A 173 -19.24 -6.18 -11.80
CA THR A 173 -19.38 -6.92 -13.07
C THR A 173 -18.25 -7.91 -13.32
N ILE A 174 -17.03 -7.62 -12.83
CA ILE A 174 -15.89 -8.55 -12.94
C ILE A 174 -15.98 -9.64 -11.87
N ASP A 175 -16.34 -9.25 -10.65
CA ASP A 175 -16.59 -10.18 -9.56
C ASP A 175 -17.74 -9.66 -8.69
N SER A 176 -18.89 -10.33 -8.77
CA SER A 176 -20.07 -9.99 -7.99
C SER A 176 -19.89 -10.21 -6.49
N ASP A 177 -18.91 -11.02 -6.09
CA ASP A 177 -18.61 -11.27 -4.68
C ASP A 177 -17.70 -10.21 -4.07
N TRP A 178 -17.12 -9.31 -4.89
CA TRP A 178 -16.15 -8.32 -4.43
C TRP A 178 -16.62 -7.53 -3.18
N PRO A 179 -17.86 -6.99 -3.12
CA PRO A 179 -18.33 -6.30 -1.92
C PRO A 179 -18.34 -7.18 -0.67
N ALA A 180 -18.72 -8.47 -0.81
CA ALA A 180 -18.69 -9.42 0.29
C ALA A 180 -17.25 -9.71 0.73
N CYS A 181 -16.32 -9.86 -0.21
CA CYS A 181 -14.91 -10.11 0.08
C CYS A 181 -14.22 -8.93 0.78
N VAL A 182 -14.58 -7.69 0.41
CA VAL A 182 -14.16 -6.49 1.15
C VAL A 182 -14.73 -6.51 2.56
N GLY A 183 -16.01 -6.85 2.73
CA GLY A 183 -16.62 -7.01 4.06
C GLY A 183 -15.90 -8.06 4.92
N CYS A 184 -15.52 -9.18 4.34
CA CYS A 184 -14.72 -10.21 5.01
C CYS A 184 -13.35 -9.71 5.45
N ALA A 185 -12.66 -8.94 4.61
CA ALA A 185 -11.40 -8.32 4.97
C ALA A 185 -11.56 -7.36 6.16
N VAL A 186 -12.58 -6.49 6.14
CA VAL A 186 -12.93 -5.58 7.25
C VAL A 186 -13.20 -6.32 8.56
N LEU A 187 -13.88 -7.46 8.50
CA LEU A 187 -14.21 -8.25 9.69
C LEU A 187 -13.06 -9.14 10.19
N ALA A 188 -12.06 -9.43 9.35
CA ALA A 188 -11.05 -10.47 9.59
C ALA A 188 -10.40 -10.36 10.97
N ARG A 189 -9.93 -9.17 11.34
CA ARG A 189 -9.24 -8.95 12.62
C ARG A 189 -10.18 -9.03 13.82
N SER A 190 -11.41 -8.54 13.67
CA SER A 190 -12.42 -8.64 14.72
C SER A 190 -12.81 -10.09 15.01
N LEU A 191 -12.95 -10.91 13.97
CA LEU A 191 -13.24 -12.34 14.10
C LEU A 191 -12.13 -13.06 14.88
N VAL A 192 -10.86 -12.80 14.56
CA VAL A 192 -9.72 -13.37 15.29
C VAL A 192 -9.71 -12.90 16.75
N ARG A 193 -9.87 -11.60 17.00
CA ARG A 193 -9.86 -11.01 18.36
C ARG A 193 -10.97 -11.53 19.26
N THR A 194 -12.12 -11.87 18.68
CA THR A 194 -13.29 -12.40 19.40
C THR A 194 -13.34 -13.93 19.44
N GLY A 195 -12.39 -14.62 18.80
CA GLY A 195 -12.38 -16.08 18.70
C GLY A 195 -13.56 -16.64 17.91
N MET A 196 -14.15 -15.85 17.01
CA MET A 196 -15.23 -16.29 16.13
C MET A 196 -14.69 -16.98 14.89
N ASP A 197 -15.36 -18.05 14.47
CA ASP A 197 -15.01 -18.76 13.25
C ASP A 197 -15.21 -17.87 12.01
N MET A 198 -14.30 -18.01 11.05
CA MET A 198 -14.38 -17.31 9.77
C MET A 198 -15.56 -17.88 8.95
N PRO A 199 -16.53 -17.05 8.50
CA PRO A 199 -17.62 -17.53 7.65
C PRO A 199 -17.09 -18.17 6.37
N SER A 200 -17.76 -19.22 5.87
CA SER A 200 -17.33 -19.93 4.65
C SER A 200 -17.13 -19.00 3.46
N LYS A 201 -18.02 -18.01 3.29
CA LYS A 201 -17.88 -16.98 2.25
C LYS A 201 -16.56 -16.21 2.35
N CYS A 202 -16.10 -15.92 3.56
CA CYS A 202 -14.85 -15.22 3.79
C CYS A 202 -13.63 -16.11 3.52
N VAL A 203 -13.74 -17.42 3.81
CA VAL A 203 -12.72 -18.40 3.41
C VAL A 203 -12.56 -18.42 1.89
N ASP A 204 -13.66 -18.46 1.14
CA ASP A 204 -13.62 -18.42 -0.33
C ASP A 204 -13.00 -17.11 -0.85
N CYS A 205 -13.36 -15.98 -0.25
CA CYS A 205 -12.80 -14.68 -0.58
C CYS A 205 -11.29 -14.63 -0.34
N PHE A 206 -10.80 -15.16 0.77
CA PHE A 206 -9.37 -15.18 1.06
C PHE A 206 -8.61 -16.16 0.18
N ALA A 207 -9.20 -17.30 -0.17
CA ALA A 207 -8.61 -18.20 -1.17
C ALA A 207 -8.41 -17.50 -2.54
N ARG A 208 -9.29 -16.56 -2.89
CA ARG A 208 -9.26 -15.81 -4.16
C ARG A 208 -8.30 -14.61 -4.13
N TYR A 209 -8.34 -13.82 -3.06
CA TYR A 209 -7.68 -12.51 -3.02
C TYR A 209 -6.39 -12.48 -2.20
N CYS A 210 -6.20 -13.39 -1.24
CA CYS A 210 -5.02 -13.36 -0.41
C CYS A 210 -3.81 -13.93 -1.13
N TRP A 211 -2.71 -13.19 -1.06
CA TRP A 211 -1.43 -13.76 -1.40
C TRP A 211 -1.06 -14.85 -0.39
N ASN A 212 -0.78 -16.04 -0.89
CA ASN A 212 -0.56 -17.25 -0.10
C ASN A 212 0.92 -17.50 0.27
N GLY A 213 1.82 -16.55 -0.03
CA GLY A 213 3.25 -16.69 0.21
C GLY A 213 4.06 -17.28 -0.96
N THR A 214 3.42 -17.63 -2.08
CA THR A 214 4.14 -18.12 -3.28
C THR A 214 5.05 -17.03 -3.84
N THR A 215 6.27 -17.40 -4.25
CA THR A 215 7.26 -16.49 -4.83
C THR A 215 7.67 -16.91 -6.23
N ASN A 216 7.86 -15.94 -7.12
CA ASN A 216 8.50 -16.10 -8.42
C ASN A 216 9.43 -14.90 -8.70
N PRO A 217 10.69 -14.94 -8.21
CA PRO A 217 11.59 -13.79 -8.25
C PRO A 217 12.29 -13.59 -9.61
N THR A 218 12.01 -14.42 -10.62
CA THR A 218 12.64 -14.30 -11.94
C THR A 218 12.27 -12.98 -12.62
N THR A 219 13.19 -12.37 -13.35
CA THR A 219 12.91 -11.13 -14.10
C THR A 219 11.71 -11.36 -15.04
N PRO A 220 10.62 -10.58 -14.92
CA PRO A 220 9.45 -10.72 -15.77
C PRO A 220 9.80 -10.51 -17.24
N GLY A 221 9.15 -11.28 -18.12
CA GLY A 221 9.19 -11.03 -19.57
C GLY A 221 8.68 -9.62 -19.90
N THR A 222 9.24 -9.03 -20.95
CA THR A 222 8.81 -7.72 -21.50
C THR A 222 7.41 -7.76 -22.07
#